data_AF-A0A8S3QEQ4-F1
#
_entry.id   AF-A0A8S3QEQ4-F1
#
_cell.length_a   1.000
_cell.length_b   1.000
_cell.length_c   1.000
_cell.angle_alpha   90.00
_cell.angle_beta   90.00
_cell.angle_gamma   90.00
#
_symmetry.space_group_name_H-M   'P 1'
#
loop_
_entity.id
_entity.type
_entity.pdbx_description
1 polymer ?
#
loop_
_entity_poly.entity_id
_entity_poly.type
_entity_poly.pdbx_seq_one_letter_code
_entity_poly.pdbx_strand_id
1 'polypeptide(L)'
;MIKKDKVSFTVTSASNNVFRLRGFYGNGERQVIETDLDQENDRKEIDDVPQQDDDGIIAVAETNIASLFKTRTTPFLAVGAIDFGTTYSGCAFSTVQNFKTNPLLINTFQLDHKNVSSFKTPTVLLLTPEGKFHSFGATAESHYVTLARKEEANEWYYFNRFKMELYKNKELRRNMVLKDVGGKPMKAMLVFAFCIEFIKDLVLDKLKASIHGLEDDDVHWVVTVPAIWNEQARQFMIEASAKVT
;
A
#
# COMPACT_ATOMS: atom_id res chain seq x y z
N MET A 1 -34.31 15.64 -3.50
CA MET A 1 -33.31 15.56 -2.42
C MET A 1 -32.39 14.38 -2.71
N ILE A 2 -31.22 14.62 -3.29
CA ILE A 2 -30.29 13.55 -3.66
C ILE A 2 -29.50 13.19 -2.40
N LYS A 3 -29.63 11.94 -1.91
CA LYS A 3 -28.83 11.45 -0.78
C LYS A 3 -27.36 11.49 -1.17
N LYS A 4 -26.53 12.02 -0.27
CA LYS A 4 -25.07 11.99 -0.39
C LYS A 4 -24.62 10.55 -0.14
N ASP A 5 -24.48 9.75 -1.19
CA ASP A 5 -24.08 8.35 -1.07
C ASP A 5 -22.58 8.27 -0.76
N LYS A 6 -22.23 7.82 0.46
CA LYS A 6 -20.86 7.51 0.86
C LYS A 6 -20.49 6.14 0.30
N VAL A 7 -19.52 6.11 -0.60
CA VAL A 7 -18.85 4.86 -0.99
C VAL A 7 -17.63 4.71 -0.06
N SER A 8 -17.59 3.64 0.73
CA SER A 8 -16.40 3.28 1.51
C SER A 8 -15.70 2.09 0.88
N PHE A 9 -14.39 2.00 1.03
CA PHE A 9 -13.60 0.90 0.50
C PHE A 9 -12.71 0.32 1.59
N THR A 10 -12.40 -0.97 1.49
CA THR A 10 -11.48 -1.66 2.39
C THR A 10 -10.67 -2.65 1.57
N VAL A 11 -9.36 -2.70 1.77
CA VAL A 11 -8.54 -3.76 1.19
C VAL A 11 -8.66 -4.98 2.09
N THR A 12 -9.17 -6.09 1.55
CA THR A 12 -9.49 -7.30 2.34
C THR A 12 -8.37 -8.34 2.31
N SER A 13 -7.52 -8.32 1.29
CA SER A 13 -6.25 -9.04 1.28
C SER A 13 -5.36 -8.54 0.14
N ALA A 14 -4.05 -8.60 0.36
CA ALA A 14 -3.07 -8.58 -0.71
C ALA A 14 -2.04 -9.69 -0.43
N SER A 15 -2.23 -10.83 -1.08
CA SER A 15 -1.39 -12.03 -0.91
C SER A 15 -1.29 -12.75 -2.24
N ASN A 16 -0.13 -13.33 -2.55
CA ASN A 16 0.11 -14.16 -3.74
C ASN A 16 -0.60 -13.63 -5.00
N ASN A 17 -0.15 -12.48 -5.47
CA ASN A 17 -0.57 -11.87 -6.75
C ASN A 17 -2.03 -11.42 -6.86
N VAL A 18 -2.81 -11.42 -5.77
CA VAL A 18 -4.20 -10.91 -5.77
C VAL A 18 -4.30 -9.63 -4.95
N PHE A 19 -4.98 -8.61 -5.47
CA PHE A 19 -5.50 -7.48 -4.69
C PHE A 19 -7.00 -7.61 -4.55
N ARG A 20 -7.49 -7.59 -3.31
CA ARG A 20 -8.94 -7.56 -3.04
C ARG A 20 -9.34 -6.22 -2.45
N LEU A 21 -10.10 -5.44 -3.23
CA LEU A 21 -10.70 -4.20 -2.77
C LEU A 21 -12.21 -4.43 -2.58
N ARG A 22 -12.69 -4.35 -1.34
CA ARG A 22 -14.13 -4.40 -1.07
C ARG A 22 -14.68 -2.98 -1.07
N GLY A 23 -15.67 -2.70 -1.89
CA GLY A 23 -16.42 -1.44 -1.89
C GLY A 23 -17.79 -1.61 -1.23
N PHE A 24 -18.29 -0.57 -0.59
CA PHE A 24 -19.60 -0.53 0.03
C PHE A 24 -20.43 0.61 -0.56
N TYR A 25 -21.66 0.32 -0.98
CA TYR A 25 -22.61 1.32 -1.47
C TYR A 25 -23.87 1.33 -0.61
N GLY A 26 -24.15 2.46 0.06
CA GLY A 26 -25.34 2.60 0.90
C GLY A 26 -25.37 1.68 2.12
N ASN A 27 -26.57 1.33 2.60
CA ASN A 27 -26.78 0.60 3.86
C ASN A 27 -26.91 -0.94 3.72
N GLY A 28 -26.73 -1.53 2.53
CA GLY A 28 -27.20 -2.91 2.30
C GLY A 28 -26.39 -3.79 1.36
N GLU A 29 -25.74 -3.28 0.31
CA GLU A 29 -25.05 -4.13 -0.65
C GLU A 29 -23.54 -4.14 -0.43
N ARG A 30 -23.05 -5.30 0.01
CA ARG A 30 -21.62 -5.63 0.07
C ARG A 30 -21.24 -6.23 -1.28
N GLN A 31 -20.41 -5.55 -2.06
CA GLN A 31 -19.77 -6.17 -3.22
C GLN A 31 -18.31 -6.45 -2.91
N VAL A 32 -17.94 -7.73 -2.91
CA VAL A 32 -16.55 -8.18 -2.79
C VAL A 32 -15.97 -8.22 -4.19
N ILE A 33 -14.84 -7.55 -4.38
CA ILE A 33 -14.23 -7.41 -5.70
C ILE A 33 -12.79 -7.88 -5.58
N GLU A 34 -12.46 -8.87 -6.39
CA GLU A 34 -11.14 -9.49 -6.44
C GLU A 34 -10.53 -9.17 -7.80
N THR A 35 -9.30 -8.67 -7.80
CA THR A 35 -8.51 -8.48 -9.01
C THR A 35 -7.19 -9.20 -8.82
N ASP A 36 -6.93 -10.16 -9.69
CA ASP A 36 -5.59 -10.72 -9.87
C ASP A 36 -4.70 -9.68 -10.56
N LEU A 37 -3.54 -9.45 -9.98
CA LEU A 37 -2.48 -8.61 -10.57
C LEU A 37 -1.81 -9.28 -11.76
N ASP A 38 -1.89 -10.61 -11.84
CA ASP A 38 -1.35 -11.38 -12.94
C ASP A 38 -2.46 -11.61 -13.96
N GLN A 39 -2.87 -10.56 -14.67
CA GLN A 39 -3.68 -10.76 -15.87
C GLN A 39 -2.79 -11.28 -17.01
N GLU A 40 -2.53 -12.59 -17.02
CA GLU A 40 -2.61 -13.29 -18.30
C GLU A 40 -4.09 -13.46 -18.63
N ASN A 41 -4.46 -13.00 -19.82
CA ASN A 41 -5.81 -13.12 -20.35
C ASN A 41 -6.38 -14.52 -20.14
N ASP A 42 -7.48 -14.64 -19.39
CA ASP A 42 -8.65 -15.38 -19.86
C ASP A 42 -9.88 -15.06 -19.00
N ARG A 43 -10.89 -14.49 -19.65
CA ARG A 43 -12.26 -14.44 -19.12
C ARG A 43 -12.80 -15.86 -19.11
N LYS A 44 -13.23 -16.38 -17.96
CA LYS A 44 -14.29 -17.39 -17.91
C LYS A 44 -15.30 -17.05 -16.84
N GLU A 45 -16.55 -17.30 -17.20
CA GLU A 45 -17.79 -16.97 -16.51
C GLU A 45 -17.88 -17.58 -15.11
N ILE A 46 -18.63 -16.86 -14.28
CA ILE A 46 -19.04 -17.22 -12.92
C ILE A 46 -20.07 -18.34 -13.04
N ASP A 47 -19.84 -19.48 -12.37
CA ASP A 47 -20.90 -20.39 -11.94
C ASP A 47 -20.55 -21.00 -10.56
N ASP A 48 -21.55 -20.93 -9.67
CA ASP A 48 -21.75 -21.59 -8.36
C ASP A 48 -20.58 -21.79 -7.38
N VAL A 49 -20.63 -21.03 -6.27
CA VAL A 49 -19.84 -21.22 -5.06
C VAL A 49 -20.64 -22.01 -4.01
N PRO A 50 -20.19 -23.20 -3.57
CA PRO A 50 -20.54 -23.73 -2.26
C PRO A 50 -19.53 -23.25 -1.20
N GLN A 51 -20.07 -22.82 -0.05
CA GLN A 51 -19.33 -22.42 1.16
C GLN A 51 -18.49 -23.56 1.75
N GLN A 52 -17.25 -23.25 2.14
CA GLN A 52 -16.57 -23.61 3.40
C GLN A 52 -15.06 -23.29 3.26
N ASP A 53 -14.27 -22.86 4.23
CA ASP A 53 -14.32 -22.08 5.47
C ASP A 53 -12.82 -21.73 5.74
N ASP A 54 -12.55 -20.69 6.53
CA ASP A 54 -11.22 -20.24 6.98
C ASP A 54 -10.25 -19.69 5.93
N ASP A 55 -10.19 -18.35 5.85
CA ASP A 55 -8.92 -17.61 5.85
C ASP A 55 -9.13 -16.11 6.11
N GLY A 56 -8.97 -15.74 7.39
CA GLY A 56 -8.32 -14.48 7.77
C GLY A 56 -9.02 -13.17 7.45
N ILE A 57 -10.20 -12.95 8.05
CA ILE A 57 -10.80 -11.61 8.16
C ILE A 57 -9.81 -10.68 8.91
N ILE A 58 -9.39 -9.58 8.27
CA ILE A 58 -8.92 -8.40 9.00
C ILE A 58 -10.01 -7.34 8.94
N ALA A 59 -10.68 -7.17 10.08
CA ALA A 59 -11.46 -5.98 10.36
C ALA A 59 -10.53 -4.77 10.32
N VAL A 60 -10.99 -3.68 9.69
CA VAL A 60 -10.47 -2.35 9.97
C VAL A 60 -10.48 -2.22 11.48
N ALA A 61 -9.31 -2.08 12.12
CA ALA A 61 -9.25 -1.98 13.57
C ALA A 61 -9.99 -0.69 13.97
N GLU A 62 -11.24 -0.83 14.42
CA GLU A 62 -12.04 0.26 14.98
C GLU A 62 -11.56 0.61 16.41
N THR A 63 -10.25 0.68 16.63
CA THR A 63 -9.68 1.15 17.91
C THR A 63 -9.56 2.67 17.87
N ASN A 64 -10.65 3.37 18.25
CA ASN A 64 -10.73 4.83 18.45
C ASN A 64 -9.91 5.72 17.48
N ILE A 65 -9.89 5.36 16.19
CA ILE A 65 -9.25 6.18 15.12
C ILE A 65 -10.14 7.38 14.75
N ALA A 66 -11.36 7.46 15.30
CA ALA A 66 -12.29 8.56 15.07
C ALA A 66 -11.70 9.94 15.41
N SER A 67 -10.73 10.02 16.34
CA SER A 67 -10.04 11.28 16.65
C SER A 67 -8.93 11.66 15.67
N LEU A 68 -8.43 10.71 14.86
CA LEU A 68 -7.43 10.93 13.82
C LEU A 68 -8.07 11.30 12.47
N PHE A 69 -9.31 10.87 12.24
CA PHE A 69 -10.06 11.26 11.04
C PHE A 69 -10.89 12.52 11.31
N LYS A 70 -10.44 13.65 10.77
CA LYS A 70 -11.28 14.85 10.64
C LYS A 70 -12.59 14.44 9.98
N THR A 71 -13.74 14.74 10.61
CA THR A 71 -15.06 14.54 9.99
C THR A 71 -15.15 15.38 8.71
N ARG A 72 -14.86 14.77 7.55
CA ARG A 72 -15.01 15.42 6.25
C ARG A 72 -16.48 15.57 5.89
N THR A 73 -16.81 16.73 5.34
CA THR A 73 -18.15 17.06 4.82
C THR A 73 -18.29 16.71 3.34
N THR A 74 -17.18 16.52 2.63
CA THR A 74 -17.11 16.13 1.22
C THR A 74 -16.72 14.66 1.06
N PRO A 75 -17.35 13.92 0.12
CA PRO A 75 -16.99 12.54 -0.18
C PRO A 75 -15.64 12.49 -0.93
N PHE A 76 -14.90 11.39 -0.74
CA PHE A 76 -13.71 11.10 -1.53
C PHE A 76 -14.08 10.90 -3.02
N LEU A 77 -13.14 11.21 -3.92
CA LEU A 77 -13.29 11.03 -5.37
C LEU A 77 -12.66 9.74 -5.87
N ALA A 78 -11.70 9.20 -5.14
CA ALA A 78 -11.01 7.97 -5.46
C ALA A 78 -10.51 7.25 -4.21
N VAL A 79 -10.06 6.02 -4.41
CA VAL A 79 -9.37 5.21 -3.40
C VAL A 79 -8.06 4.72 -3.96
N GLY A 80 -7.00 4.87 -3.17
CA GLY A 80 -5.69 4.30 -3.42
C GLY A 80 -5.40 3.20 -2.40
N ALA A 81 -5.03 2.02 -2.87
CA ALA A 81 -4.67 0.87 -2.06
C ALA A 81 -3.17 0.57 -2.22
N ILE A 82 -2.46 0.45 -1.11
CA ILE A 82 -1.03 0.15 -1.07
C ILE A 82 -0.85 -1.22 -0.40
N ASP A 83 -0.37 -2.20 -1.17
CA ASP A 83 0.15 -3.44 -0.61
C ASP A 83 1.62 -3.24 -0.28
N PHE A 84 1.90 -3.07 1.00
CA PHE A 84 3.27 -2.93 1.46
C PHE A 84 3.77 -4.30 1.94
N GLY A 85 4.14 -5.20 1.05
CA GLY A 85 4.56 -6.56 1.45
C GLY A 85 5.95 -6.59 2.08
N THR A 86 6.34 -7.76 2.61
CA THR A 86 7.71 -7.97 3.12
C THR A 86 8.73 -8.06 1.98
N THR A 87 8.36 -8.77 0.91
CA THR A 87 9.24 -9.03 -0.25
C THR A 87 8.93 -8.10 -1.40
N TYR A 88 7.65 -7.94 -1.71
CA TYR A 88 7.18 -7.16 -2.85
C TYR A 88 6.07 -6.21 -2.42
N SER A 89 6.08 -5.02 -2.99
CA SER A 89 5.04 -4.01 -2.80
C SER A 89 4.30 -3.76 -4.11
N GLY A 90 3.03 -3.39 -4.01
CA GLY A 90 2.17 -3.09 -5.15
C GLY A 90 1.16 -2.01 -4.79
N CYS A 91 0.39 -1.57 -5.78
CA CYS A 91 -0.74 -0.68 -5.53
C CYS A 91 -1.90 -0.94 -6.48
N ALA A 92 -3.07 -0.50 -6.07
CA ALA A 92 -4.27 -0.44 -6.90
C ALA A 92 -5.03 0.86 -6.63
N PHE A 93 -5.85 1.30 -7.58
CA PHE A 93 -6.75 2.42 -7.33
C PHE A 93 -8.07 2.27 -8.10
N SER A 94 -9.11 2.92 -7.61
CA SER A 94 -10.36 3.09 -8.36
C SER A 94 -10.96 4.46 -8.06
N THR A 95 -11.60 5.05 -9.08
CA THR A 95 -12.36 6.27 -8.91
C THR A 95 -13.79 5.92 -8.50
N VAL A 96 -14.47 6.81 -7.79
CA VAL A 96 -15.89 6.59 -7.45
C VAL A 96 -16.74 6.42 -8.71
N GLN A 97 -16.39 7.11 -9.81
CA GLN A 97 -17.08 6.96 -11.08
C GLN A 97 -16.87 5.58 -11.71
N ASN A 98 -15.63 5.08 -11.72
CA ASN A 98 -15.31 3.74 -12.23
C ASN A 98 -16.06 2.69 -11.42
N PHE A 99 -16.00 2.77 -10.08
CA PHE A 99 -16.70 1.86 -9.20
C PHE A 99 -18.22 1.85 -9.43
N LYS A 100 -18.85 3.02 -9.59
CA LYS A 100 -20.30 3.11 -9.90
C LYS A 100 -20.66 2.51 -11.26
N THR A 101 -19.75 2.55 -12.23
CA THR A 101 -19.99 2.06 -13.60
C THR A 101 -19.77 0.56 -13.68
N ASN A 102 -18.63 0.10 -13.19
CA ASN A 102 -18.27 -1.30 -13.06
C ASN A 102 -17.41 -1.45 -11.79
N PRO A 103 -17.96 -2.03 -10.72
CA PRO A 103 -17.23 -2.25 -9.48
C PRO A 103 -15.91 -3.02 -9.70
N LEU A 104 -15.88 -3.96 -10.65
CA LEU A 104 -14.70 -4.76 -10.99
C LEU A 104 -13.58 -3.95 -11.68
N LEU A 105 -13.81 -2.67 -12.01
CA LEU A 105 -12.82 -1.81 -12.65
C LEU A 105 -11.83 -1.25 -11.61
N ILE A 106 -10.87 -2.10 -11.25
CA ILE A 106 -9.71 -1.76 -10.41
C ILE A 106 -8.51 -1.54 -11.32
N ASN A 107 -7.83 -0.40 -11.15
CA ASN A 107 -6.64 -0.07 -11.93
C ASN A 107 -5.38 -0.46 -11.13
N THR A 108 -4.48 -1.17 -11.78
CA THR A 108 -3.15 -1.52 -11.28
C THR A 108 -2.12 -1.05 -12.31
N PHE A 109 -0.91 -0.76 -11.87
CA PHE A 109 0.16 -0.33 -12.77
C PHE A 109 1.52 -0.69 -12.20
N GLN A 110 2.53 -0.66 -13.07
CA GLN A 110 3.90 -0.94 -12.69
C GLN A 110 4.46 0.19 -11.84
N LEU A 111 4.88 -0.14 -10.62
CA LEU A 111 5.52 0.82 -9.70
C LEU A 111 6.95 1.19 -10.10
N ASP A 112 7.59 0.38 -10.94
CA ASP A 112 9.00 0.54 -11.30
C ASP A 112 9.22 0.16 -12.76
N HIS A 113 9.76 1.11 -13.53
CA HIS A 113 10.04 0.93 -14.95
C HIS A 113 11.09 -0.15 -15.25
N LYS A 114 11.90 -0.56 -14.27
CA LYS A 114 12.90 -1.62 -14.45
C LYS A 114 12.33 -3.04 -14.33
N ASN A 115 11.13 -3.21 -13.77
CA ASN A 115 10.50 -4.52 -13.60
C ASN A 115 9.33 -4.69 -14.57
N VAL A 116 9.63 -4.70 -15.87
CA VAL A 116 8.66 -4.59 -16.97
C VAL A 116 7.61 -5.71 -16.99
N SER A 117 7.86 -6.84 -16.31
CA SER A 117 6.96 -7.99 -16.28
C SER A 117 6.11 -8.11 -15.00
N SER A 118 6.21 -7.18 -14.04
CA SER A 118 5.46 -7.30 -12.78
C SER A 118 4.77 -6.01 -12.36
N PHE A 119 3.50 -6.12 -11.95
CA PHE A 119 2.76 -5.06 -11.26
C PHE A 119 3.22 -4.86 -9.80
N LYS A 120 4.19 -5.66 -9.34
CA LYS A 120 4.86 -5.49 -8.06
C LYS A 120 6.33 -5.11 -8.23
N THR A 121 6.87 -4.42 -7.24
CA THR A 121 8.30 -4.08 -7.15
C THR A 121 8.89 -4.61 -5.84
N PRO A 122 10.17 -5.03 -5.79
CA PRO A 122 10.83 -5.40 -4.54
C PRO A 122 10.63 -4.35 -3.45
N THR A 123 10.42 -4.79 -2.21
CA THR A 123 10.29 -3.87 -1.05
C THR A 123 11.68 -3.50 -0.55
N VAL A 124 12.35 -2.67 -1.35
CA VAL A 124 13.73 -2.27 -1.17
C VAL A 124 13.81 -0.76 -1.21
N LEU A 125 14.48 -0.17 -0.23
CA LEU A 125 14.69 1.27 -0.12
C LEU A 125 16.18 1.58 -0.14
N LEU A 126 16.58 2.52 -0.99
CA LEU A 126 17.91 3.09 -1.01
C LEU A 126 17.83 4.57 -0.59
N LEU A 127 18.66 4.94 0.39
CA LEU A 127 18.81 6.33 0.84
C LEU A 127 20.23 6.83 0.57
N THR A 128 20.35 8.13 0.32
CA THR A 128 21.65 8.82 0.20
C THR A 128 22.45 8.75 1.50
N PRO A 129 23.76 9.05 1.49
CA PRO A 129 24.56 9.11 2.71
C PRO A 129 24.01 10.08 3.78
N GLU A 130 23.26 11.10 3.38
CA GLU A 130 22.57 12.05 4.27
C GLU A 130 21.24 11.50 4.81
N GLY A 131 20.86 10.27 4.46
CA GLY A 131 19.62 9.62 4.89
C GLY A 131 18.36 10.11 4.17
N LYS A 132 18.49 10.71 2.99
CA LYS A 132 17.36 11.16 2.16
C LYS A 132 16.90 10.07 1.20
N PHE A 133 15.61 10.07 0.85
CA PHE A 133 15.08 9.18 -0.18
C PHE A 133 15.87 9.33 -1.48
N HIS A 134 16.31 8.21 -2.06
CA HIS A 134 16.90 8.18 -3.39
C HIS A 134 16.04 7.35 -4.35
N SER A 135 15.77 6.10 -4.00
CA SER A 135 14.95 5.22 -4.84
C SER A 135 14.32 4.10 -4.03
N PHE A 136 13.26 3.52 -4.61
CA PHE A 136 12.56 2.34 -4.12
C PHE A 136 12.52 1.26 -5.23
N GLY A 137 12.27 0.00 -4.87
CA GLY A 137 12.02 -1.05 -5.86
C GLY A 137 13.26 -1.65 -6.53
N ALA A 138 13.06 -2.26 -7.69
CA ALA A 138 14.11 -2.78 -8.56
C ALA A 138 15.13 -1.70 -8.99
N THR A 139 14.70 -0.44 -9.05
CA THR A 139 15.55 0.72 -9.25
C THR A 139 16.52 0.91 -8.08
N ALA A 140 16.06 0.78 -6.83
CA ALA A 140 16.93 0.79 -5.65
C ALA A 140 17.95 -0.35 -5.67
N GLU A 141 17.52 -1.58 -5.98
CA GLU A 141 18.42 -2.73 -6.12
C GLU A 141 19.50 -2.48 -7.18
N SER A 142 19.10 -1.98 -8.36
CA SER A 142 20.03 -1.68 -9.44
C SER A 142 21.08 -0.65 -9.05
N HIS A 143 20.66 0.46 -8.40
CA HIS A 143 21.58 1.49 -7.94
C HIS A 143 22.54 0.96 -6.89
N TYR A 144 22.06 0.16 -5.94
CA TYR A 144 22.90 -0.45 -4.92
C TYR A 144 23.94 -1.39 -5.52
N VAL A 145 23.58 -2.21 -6.52
CA VAL A 145 24.54 -3.06 -7.25
C VAL A 145 25.60 -2.22 -7.96
N THR A 146 25.22 -1.10 -8.57
CA THR A 146 26.19 -0.18 -9.20
C THR A 146 27.13 0.43 -8.16
N LEU A 147 26.63 0.88 -7.01
CA LEU A 147 27.44 1.43 -5.92
C LEU A 147 28.39 0.37 -5.33
N ALA A 148 27.92 -0.88 -5.17
CA ALA A 148 28.74 -1.97 -4.65
C ALA A 148 29.92 -2.29 -5.57
N ARG A 149 29.71 -2.25 -6.90
CA ARG A 149 30.80 -2.41 -7.88
C ARG A 149 31.85 -1.30 -7.84
N LYS A 150 31.49 -0.13 -7.30
CA LYS A 150 32.40 1.01 -7.11
C LYS A 150 32.95 1.10 -5.69
N GLU A 151 32.64 0.15 -4.82
CA GLU A 151 33.01 0.17 -3.40
C GLU A 151 32.41 1.36 -2.60
N GLU A 152 31.38 2.01 -3.13
CA GLU A 152 30.71 3.18 -2.53
C GLU A 152 29.45 2.79 -1.72
N ALA A 153 28.99 1.54 -1.84
CA ALA A 153 27.73 1.08 -1.23
C ALA A 153 27.67 1.28 0.30
N ASN A 154 28.81 1.22 0.99
CA ASN A 154 28.89 1.37 2.44
C ASN A 154 28.54 2.78 2.92
N GLU A 155 28.59 3.79 2.05
CA GLU A 155 28.19 5.17 2.39
C GLU A 155 26.66 5.35 2.36
N TRP A 156 25.96 4.53 1.57
CA TRP A 156 24.52 4.62 1.30
C TRP A 156 23.69 3.69 2.19
N TYR A 157 22.46 4.06 2.55
CA TYR A 157 21.63 3.15 3.35
C TYR A 157 20.81 2.25 2.44
N TYR A 158 20.94 0.94 2.62
CA TYR A 158 20.20 -0.05 1.83
C TYR A 158 19.34 -0.95 2.72
N PHE A 159 18.02 -0.80 2.61
CA PHE A 159 17.06 -1.57 3.39
C PHE A 159 16.37 -2.60 2.51
N ASN A 160 16.44 -3.87 2.94
CA ASN A 160 15.75 -4.99 2.32
C ASN A 160 15.15 -5.88 3.42
N ARG A 161 13.95 -6.45 3.20
CA ARG A 161 13.22 -7.31 4.15
C ARG A 161 13.03 -6.71 5.56
N PHE A 162 13.15 -5.40 5.70
CA PHE A 162 13.09 -4.69 6.99
C PHE A 162 11.72 -4.78 7.66
N LYS A 163 10.65 -5.07 6.90
CA LYS A 163 9.31 -5.30 7.45
C LYS A 163 9.25 -6.49 8.43
N MET A 164 10.19 -7.44 8.31
CA MET A 164 10.32 -8.54 9.27
C MET A 164 10.72 -8.08 10.68
N GLU A 165 11.34 -6.90 10.82
CA GLU A 165 11.71 -6.38 12.14
C GLU A 165 10.51 -5.95 12.97
N LEU A 166 9.39 -5.58 12.32
CA LEU A 166 8.12 -5.33 13.01
C LEU A 166 7.48 -6.61 13.54
N TYR A 167 7.71 -7.74 12.86
CA TYR A 167 7.20 -9.03 13.33
C TYR A 167 8.04 -9.62 14.48
N LYS A 168 9.37 -9.48 14.41
CA LYS A 168 10.28 -10.03 15.42
C LYS A 168 10.27 -9.27 16.75
N ASN A 169 10.04 -7.97 16.72
CA ASN A 169 10.08 -7.14 17.92
C ASN A 169 8.74 -7.13 18.66
N LYS A 170 8.75 -7.66 19.89
CA LYS A 170 7.57 -7.68 20.77
C LYS A 170 7.25 -6.31 21.38
N GLU A 171 8.20 -5.39 21.42
CA GLU A 171 8.03 -4.03 21.95
C GLU A 171 8.32 -2.97 20.89
N LEU A 172 7.36 -2.73 20.00
CA LEU A 172 7.48 -1.67 19.00
C LEU A 172 7.24 -0.30 19.63
N ARG A 173 8.20 0.61 19.43
CA ARG A 173 8.17 1.98 19.93
C ARG A 173 8.36 2.96 18.78
N ARG A 174 7.84 4.19 18.91
CA ARG A 174 7.97 5.25 17.90
C ARG A 174 9.43 5.61 17.55
N ASN A 175 10.33 5.43 18.51
CA ASN A 175 11.77 5.68 18.35
C ASN A 175 12.56 4.44 17.91
N MET A 176 11.89 3.37 17.46
CA MET A 176 12.53 2.18 16.91
C MET A 176 13.50 2.56 15.80
N VAL A 177 14.65 1.88 15.80
CA VAL A 177 15.71 2.03 14.81
C VAL A 177 15.82 0.72 14.05
N LEU A 178 15.89 0.81 12.72
CA LEU A 178 16.27 -0.28 11.84
C LEU A 178 17.75 -0.17 11.52
N LYS A 179 18.38 -1.32 11.32
CA LYS A 179 19.69 -1.37 10.68
C LYS A 179 19.50 -1.67 9.20
N ASP A 180 20.24 -0.95 8.37
CA ASP A 180 20.37 -1.30 6.96
C ASP A 180 21.19 -2.60 6.81
N VAL A 181 21.38 -3.09 5.59
CA VAL A 181 22.17 -4.31 5.34
C VAL A 181 23.63 -4.19 5.82
N GLY A 182 24.19 -2.98 5.82
CA GLY A 182 25.53 -2.68 6.35
C GLY A 182 25.58 -2.47 7.87
N GLY A 183 24.45 -2.56 8.57
CA GLY A 183 24.36 -2.38 10.01
C GLY A 183 24.14 -0.93 10.48
N LYS A 184 24.03 0.04 9.56
CA LYS A 184 23.86 1.46 9.86
C LYS A 184 22.44 1.76 10.37
N PRO A 185 22.30 2.53 11.46
CA PRO A 185 21.01 2.80 12.07
C PRO A 185 20.22 3.88 11.31
N MET A 186 18.91 3.68 11.15
CA MET A 186 17.94 4.68 10.69
C MET A 186 16.63 4.56 11.46
N LYS A 187 15.92 5.67 11.68
CA LYS A 187 14.60 5.63 12.33
C LYS A 187 13.65 4.77 11.49
N ALA A 188 13.07 3.73 12.10
CA ALA A 188 12.14 2.83 11.44
C ALA A 188 11.00 3.63 10.79
N MET A 189 10.42 4.56 11.54
CA MET A 189 9.32 5.41 11.07
C MET A 189 9.62 6.15 9.75
N LEU A 190 10.88 6.59 9.54
CA LEU A 190 11.28 7.26 8.29
C LEU A 190 11.38 6.26 7.13
N VAL A 191 11.99 5.09 7.37
CA VAL A 191 12.10 4.03 6.35
C VAL A 191 10.73 3.65 5.82
N PHE A 192 9.76 3.42 6.72
CA PHE A 192 8.40 3.06 6.33
C PHE A 192 7.66 4.21 5.64
N ALA A 193 7.76 5.43 6.16
CA ALA A 193 7.13 6.61 5.56
C ALA A 193 7.62 6.85 4.12
N PHE A 194 8.93 6.79 3.88
CA PHE A 194 9.50 6.95 2.54
C PHE A 194 8.97 5.93 1.53
N CYS A 195 8.81 4.67 1.93
CA CYS A 195 8.25 3.65 1.04
C CYS A 195 6.77 3.91 0.73
N ILE A 196 5.98 4.27 1.73
CA ILE A 196 4.53 4.53 1.57
C ILE A 196 4.32 5.78 0.72
N GLU A 197 5.07 6.85 0.99
CA GLU A 197 5.02 8.12 0.25
C GLU A 197 5.34 7.90 -1.23
N PHE A 198 6.41 7.18 -1.54
CA PHE A 198 6.77 6.88 -2.93
C PHE A 198 5.63 6.19 -3.69
N ILE A 199 5.03 5.15 -3.11
CA ILE A 199 3.93 4.42 -3.76
C ILE A 199 2.68 5.31 -3.85
N LYS A 200 2.38 6.07 -2.81
CA LYS A 200 1.26 7.02 -2.75
C LYS A 200 1.37 8.04 -3.88
N ASP A 201 2.52 8.67 -4.04
CA ASP A 201 2.74 9.72 -5.05
C ASP A 201 2.56 9.17 -6.47
N LEU A 202 3.05 7.96 -6.74
CA LEU A 202 2.82 7.29 -8.03
C LEU A 202 1.33 7.06 -8.32
N VAL A 203 0.56 6.61 -7.31
CA VAL A 203 -0.90 6.43 -7.47
C VAL A 203 -1.59 7.78 -7.66
N LEU A 204 -1.18 8.79 -6.89
CA LEU A 204 -1.74 10.13 -6.95
C LEU A 204 -1.53 10.77 -8.34
N ASP A 205 -0.36 10.58 -8.94
CA ASP A 205 -0.07 11.04 -10.31
C ASP A 205 -0.99 10.39 -11.35
N LYS A 206 -1.26 9.08 -11.22
CA LYS A 206 -2.21 8.38 -12.10
C LYS A 206 -3.65 8.87 -11.92
N LEU A 207 -4.05 9.15 -10.68
CA LEU A 207 -5.37 9.70 -10.37
C LEU A 207 -5.52 11.12 -10.91
N LYS A 208 -4.53 12.00 -10.74
CA LYS A 208 -4.53 13.37 -11.28
C LYS A 208 -4.55 13.41 -12.80
N ALA A 209 -3.94 12.43 -13.47
CA ALA A 209 -4.04 12.28 -14.92
C ALA A 209 -5.47 11.88 -15.37
N SER A 210 -6.24 11.24 -14.49
CA SER A 210 -7.60 10.75 -14.78
C SER A 210 -8.70 11.72 -14.34
N ILE A 211 -8.46 12.49 -13.27
CA ILE A 211 -9.42 13.44 -12.68
C ILE A 211 -8.73 14.80 -12.56
N HIS A 212 -9.16 15.73 -13.40
CA HIS A 212 -8.65 17.10 -13.37
C HIS A 212 -8.98 17.79 -12.04
N GLY A 213 -7.98 18.43 -11.43
CA GLY A 213 -8.13 19.15 -10.17
C GLY A 213 -8.19 18.26 -8.91
N LEU A 214 -7.91 16.96 -9.02
CA LEU A 214 -7.83 16.06 -7.87
C LEU A 214 -6.65 16.43 -6.95
N GLU A 215 -6.93 16.57 -5.67
CA GLU A 215 -5.92 16.75 -4.61
C GLU A 215 -5.72 15.46 -3.81
N ASP A 216 -4.64 15.40 -3.02
CA ASP A 216 -4.35 14.23 -2.18
C ASP A 216 -5.48 13.95 -1.18
N ASP A 217 -6.02 15.01 -0.57
CA ASP A 217 -7.15 14.95 0.34
C ASP A 217 -8.40 14.33 -0.30
N ASP A 218 -8.55 14.32 -1.62
CA ASP A 218 -9.68 13.70 -2.31
C ASP A 218 -9.57 12.18 -2.45
N VAL A 219 -8.44 11.60 -2.06
CA VAL A 219 -8.17 10.18 -2.12
C VAL A 219 -8.32 9.54 -0.74
N HIS A 220 -9.06 8.44 -0.68
CA HIS A 220 -9.05 7.59 0.51
C HIS A 220 -7.91 6.59 0.40
N TRP A 221 -6.89 6.73 1.25
CA TRP A 221 -5.74 5.82 1.27
C TRP A 221 -5.99 4.63 2.18
N VAL A 222 -5.71 3.43 1.64
CA VAL A 222 -5.76 2.18 2.38
C VAL A 222 -4.39 1.50 2.28
N VAL A 223 -3.78 1.20 3.42
CA VAL A 223 -2.49 0.50 3.48
C VAL A 223 -2.69 -0.88 4.12
N THR A 224 -2.18 -1.93 3.47
CA THR A 224 -2.31 -3.28 4.01
C THR A 224 -1.41 -3.50 5.22
N VAL A 225 -1.97 -4.13 6.25
CA VAL A 225 -1.25 -4.65 7.42
C VAL A 225 -1.47 -6.16 7.49
N PRO A 226 -0.41 -6.98 7.68
CA PRO A 226 -0.59 -8.42 7.78
C PRO A 226 -1.48 -8.84 8.96
N ALA A 227 -2.28 -9.90 8.80
CA ALA A 227 -3.23 -10.38 9.81
C ALA A 227 -2.55 -10.82 11.12
N ILE A 228 -1.39 -11.47 11.00
CA ILE A 228 -0.60 -12.05 12.09
C ILE A 228 0.11 -11.01 12.98
N TRP A 229 -0.09 -9.72 12.71
CA TRP A 229 0.57 -8.65 13.47
C TRP A 229 -0.16 -8.33 14.76
N ASN A 230 0.62 -8.08 15.81
CA ASN A 230 0.11 -7.56 17.07
C ASN A 230 -0.38 -6.11 16.92
N GLU A 231 -1.14 -5.64 17.92
CA GLU A 231 -1.72 -4.30 17.89
C GLU A 231 -0.67 -3.20 17.76
N GLN A 232 0.51 -3.39 18.38
CA GLN A 232 1.61 -2.42 18.30
C GLN A 232 2.16 -2.29 16.88
N ALA A 233 2.27 -3.38 16.13
CA ALA A 233 2.76 -3.36 14.76
C ALA A 233 1.74 -2.74 13.80
N ARG A 234 0.45 -2.99 14.03
CA ARG A 234 -0.64 -2.31 13.33
C ARG A 234 -0.61 -0.80 13.60
N GLN A 235 -0.54 -0.40 14.87
CA GLN A 235 -0.46 1.01 15.27
C GLN A 235 0.78 1.69 14.69
N PHE A 236 1.93 1.01 14.66
CA PHE A 236 3.15 1.54 14.04
C PHE A 236 2.94 1.85 12.55
N MET A 237 2.30 0.94 11.80
CA MET A 237 1.99 1.18 10.38
C MET A 237 1.02 2.33 10.19
N ILE A 238 -0.03 2.42 11.01
CA ILE A 238 -0.98 3.54 10.98
C ILE A 238 -0.24 4.86 11.16
N GLU A 239 0.64 4.94 12.15
CA GLU A 239 1.44 6.14 12.41
C GLU A 239 2.44 6.46 11.30
N ALA A 240 3.01 5.43 10.65
CA ALA A 240 3.90 5.62 9.50
C ALA A 240 3.14 6.15 8.29
N SER A 241 1.95 5.59 8.00
CA SER A 241 1.07 6.06 6.93
C SER A 241 0.60 7.49 7.16
N ALA A 242 0.11 7.81 8.37
CA ALA A 242 -0.39 9.14 8.72
C ALA A 242 0.65 10.27 8.67
N LYS A 243 1.95 9.96 8.47
CA LYS A 243 2.98 10.97 8.20
C LYS A 243 2.97 11.48 6.77
N VAL A 244 2.40 10.70 5.86
CA VAL A 244 2.53 10.89 4.41
C VAL A 244 1.19 10.84 3.68
N THR A 245 0.10 10.43 4.35
CA THR A 245 -1.29 10.47 3.87
C THR A 245 -2.13 11.32 4.79
#